data_AF-A0A081AEN1-F1
#
_entry.id   AF-A0A081AEN1-F1
#
_cell.length_a   1.000
_cell.length_b   1.000
_cell.length_c   1.000
_cell.angle_alpha   90.00
_cell.angle_beta   90.00
_cell.angle_gamma   90.00
#
_symmetry.space_group_name_H-M   'P 1'
#
loop_
_entity.id
_entity.type
_entity.pdbx_description
1 polymer ?
#
loop_
_entity_poly.entity_id
_entity_poly.type
_entity_poly.pdbx_seq_one_letter_code
_entity_poly.pdbx_strand_id
1 'polypeptide(L)'
;MTTFYEIKRSCDWWERDLDWITQDWMKVTGRPIEFFAAQTDSDGKAAPEAKQRLTHLSSEVSAMFSSACCHTKFYHKDPTKGIFFQEVVGYVADRAWLNDAVLNYALDIITTSHLGVHVLSSFVADQRTFPSPPRAKLFSMRFVILPINIESSHWTLIVVAVHRHGTITVHMYDPLCTTGYRKRMEKIWTAKLLPYLRAWHSQWESQVARQEEHPFPADVDIEWLMSPMQPDGYSCGVMVAAMAYSFIYGGRGYTVDAVTRDVVKVMRLRLLWVILCGSHVEPIEESLQIEAKRIGKQITAAFGKGSKKIWN
;
A
#
# COMPACT_ATOMS: atom_id res chain seq x y z
N MET A 1 -8.62 -27.09 0.26
CA MET A 1 -7.47 -27.78 0.88
C MET A 1 -6.21 -27.08 0.41
N THR A 2 -5.52 -26.39 1.29
CA THR A 2 -4.21 -25.79 1.01
C THR A 2 -3.23 -26.93 0.76
N THR A 3 -2.53 -26.92 -0.38
CA THR A 3 -1.61 -28.01 -0.73
C THR A 3 -0.35 -27.94 0.16
N PHE A 4 0.31 -29.08 0.42
CA PHE A 4 1.59 -29.11 1.17
C PHE A 4 2.62 -28.10 0.62
N TYR A 5 2.64 -27.93 -0.71
CA TYR A 5 3.50 -26.98 -1.40
C TYR A 5 3.18 -25.51 -1.09
N GLU A 6 1.91 -25.17 -0.93
CA GLU A 6 1.50 -23.82 -0.52
C GLU A 6 1.98 -23.49 0.89
N ILE A 7 1.82 -24.44 1.83
CA ILE A 7 2.28 -24.26 3.21
C ILE A 7 3.80 -24.10 3.24
N LYS A 8 4.53 -24.97 2.55
CA LYS A 8 6.00 -24.89 2.47
C LYS A 8 6.45 -23.53 1.94
N ARG A 9 5.87 -23.06 0.83
CA ARG A 9 6.19 -21.75 0.25
C ARG A 9 5.93 -20.60 1.22
N SER A 10 4.84 -20.65 1.99
CA SER A 10 4.55 -19.64 3.01
C SER A 10 5.59 -19.63 4.13
N CYS A 11 6.09 -20.81 4.55
CA CYS A 11 7.21 -20.88 5.50
C CYS A 11 8.50 -20.31 4.91
N ASP A 12 8.83 -20.64 3.66
CA ASP A 12 10.03 -20.10 2.99
C ASP A 12 9.96 -18.56 2.88
N TRP A 13 8.78 -18.01 2.57
CA TRP A 13 8.56 -16.55 2.55
C TRP A 13 8.70 -15.92 3.92
N TRP A 14 8.17 -16.56 4.95
CA TRP A 14 8.28 -16.10 6.32
C TRP A 14 9.73 -16.01 6.78
N GLU A 15 10.51 -17.07 6.59
CA GLU A 15 11.92 -17.13 6.99
C GLU A 15 12.73 -16.02 6.29
N ARG A 16 12.58 -15.91 4.97
CA ARG A 16 13.23 -14.86 4.18
C ARG A 16 12.87 -13.45 4.65
N ASP A 17 11.59 -13.20 4.90
CA ASP A 17 11.12 -11.91 5.36
C ASP A 17 11.70 -11.58 6.75
N LEU A 18 11.74 -12.57 7.66
CA LEU A 18 12.31 -12.42 9.00
C LEU A 18 13.82 -12.15 8.97
N ASP A 19 14.57 -12.83 8.10
CA ASP A 19 16.00 -12.58 7.89
C ASP A 19 16.26 -11.13 7.44
N TRP A 20 15.42 -10.62 6.53
CA TRP A 20 15.53 -9.22 6.11
C TRP A 20 15.13 -8.24 7.21
N ILE A 21 14.05 -8.54 7.96
CA ILE A 21 13.59 -7.70 9.09
C ILE A 21 14.68 -7.63 10.16
N THR A 22 15.40 -8.71 10.42
CA THR A 22 16.42 -8.81 11.49
C THR A 22 17.83 -8.40 11.04
N GLN A 23 17.98 -7.89 9.81
CA GLN A 23 19.26 -7.37 9.33
C GLN A 23 19.80 -6.21 10.18
N ASP A 24 21.07 -5.89 10.00
CA ASP A 24 21.73 -4.76 10.67
C ASP A 24 21.27 -3.40 10.11
N TRP A 25 20.22 -2.83 10.70
CA TRP A 25 19.65 -1.54 10.31
C TRP A 25 20.58 -0.34 10.57
N MET A 26 21.65 -0.50 11.35
CA MET A 26 22.65 0.56 11.54
C MET A 26 23.49 0.80 10.28
N LYS A 27 23.52 -0.15 9.35
CA LYS A 27 24.21 -0.04 8.05
C LYS A 27 23.38 0.63 6.96
N VAL A 28 22.07 0.76 7.14
CA VAL A 28 21.17 1.35 6.13
C VAL A 28 21.29 2.89 6.13
N THR A 29 21.45 3.49 4.94
CA THR A 29 21.69 4.94 4.78
C THR A 29 20.52 5.70 4.11
N GLY A 30 19.30 5.14 4.11
CA GLY A 30 18.16 5.66 3.36
C GLY A 30 17.47 6.91 3.95
N ARG A 31 18.11 8.09 3.92
CA ARG A 31 17.53 9.34 4.45
C ARG A 31 17.81 10.60 3.61
N PRO A 32 16.95 11.63 3.71
CA PRO A 32 15.62 11.69 4.36
C PRO A 32 14.49 11.16 3.45
N ILE A 33 13.43 10.62 4.02
CA ILE A 33 12.20 10.23 3.30
C ILE A 33 10.97 10.41 4.18
N GLU A 34 9.92 11.05 3.66
CA GLU A 34 8.70 11.41 4.39
C GLU A 34 7.69 10.26 4.54
N PHE A 35 7.75 9.26 3.67
CA PHE A 35 6.78 8.17 3.66
C PHE A 35 6.69 7.50 5.03
N PHE A 36 5.51 7.62 5.64
CA PHE A 36 5.19 7.20 7.01
C PHE A 36 6.17 7.67 8.10
N ALA A 37 6.89 8.77 7.86
CA ALA A 37 7.87 9.25 8.81
C ALA A 37 7.21 9.75 10.11
N ALA A 38 6.11 10.50 10.03
CA ALA A 38 5.34 10.94 11.19
C ALA A 38 4.77 9.75 12.00
N GLN A 39 4.13 8.80 11.31
CA GLN A 39 3.47 7.64 11.91
C GLN A 39 4.46 6.71 12.61
N THR A 40 5.70 6.68 12.13
CA THR A 40 6.77 5.87 12.72
C THR A 40 7.68 6.66 13.64
N ASP A 41 7.31 7.88 14.05
CA ASP A 41 8.17 8.78 14.84
C ASP A 41 9.60 8.86 14.28
N SER A 42 9.72 9.04 12.97
CA SER A 42 10.99 9.18 12.27
C SER A 42 11.28 10.61 11.80
N ASP A 43 10.28 11.49 11.85
CA ASP A 43 10.41 12.87 11.38
C ASP A 43 11.42 13.69 12.19
N GLY A 44 12.18 14.54 11.49
CA GLY A 44 13.13 15.48 12.09
C GLY A 44 14.33 14.85 12.80
N LYS A 45 14.48 13.52 12.79
CA LYS A 45 15.56 12.82 13.49
C LYS A 45 16.89 12.91 12.73
N ALA A 46 17.96 13.21 13.47
CA ALA A 46 19.32 13.19 12.94
C ALA A 46 19.81 11.77 12.60
N ALA A 47 20.98 11.69 11.94
CA ALA A 47 21.47 10.45 11.35
C ALA A 47 21.69 9.30 12.38
N PRO A 48 22.23 9.53 13.58
CA PRO A 48 22.32 8.48 14.60
C PRO A 48 20.94 8.04 15.13
N GLU A 49 20.09 8.99 15.51
CA GLU A 49 18.81 8.77 16.19
C GLU A 49 17.85 8.01 15.29
N ALA A 50 17.72 8.40 14.03
CA ALA A 50 16.82 7.64 13.17
C ALA A 50 17.38 6.25 12.82
N LYS A 51 18.69 5.95 13.00
CA LYS A 51 19.22 4.58 12.77
C LYS A 51 18.81 3.68 13.92
N GLN A 52 18.90 4.21 15.14
CA GLN A 52 18.32 3.58 16.32
C GLN A 52 16.81 3.39 16.15
N ARG A 53 16.10 4.39 15.58
CA ARG A 53 14.67 4.25 15.30
C ARG A 53 14.37 3.12 14.32
N LEU A 54 15.11 2.98 13.22
CA LEU A 54 14.94 1.84 12.30
C LEU A 54 15.12 0.50 13.00
N THR A 55 16.14 0.39 13.86
CA THR A 55 16.39 -0.82 14.66
C THR A 55 15.25 -1.13 15.63
N HIS A 56 14.62 -0.08 16.20
CA HIS A 56 13.46 -0.25 17.06
C HIS A 56 12.23 -0.71 16.27
N LEU A 57 11.92 -0.06 15.15
CA LEU A 57 10.81 -0.45 14.27
C LEU A 57 10.95 -1.91 13.82
N SER A 58 12.16 -2.35 13.45
CA SER A 58 12.40 -3.74 13.07
C SER A 58 12.19 -4.72 14.21
N SER A 59 12.53 -4.35 15.45
CA SER A 59 12.29 -5.20 16.61
C SER A 59 10.79 -5.40 16.89
N GLU A 60 9.99 -4.35 16.74
CA GLU A 60 8.53 -4.41 16.90
C GLU A 60 7.89 -5.26 15.80
N VAL A 61 8.32 -5.08 14.54
CA VAL A 61 7.86 -5.91 13.42
C VAL A 61 8.26 -7.37 13.61
N SER A 62 9.48 -7.66 14.06
CA SER A 62 9.93 -9.02 14.34
C SER A 62 9.12 -9.70 15.46
N ALA A 63 8.73 -8.94 16.49
CA ALA A 63 7.83 -9.43 17.54
C ALA A 63 6.43 -9.77 16.99
N MET A 64 5.91 -8.98 16.04
CA MET A 64 4.65 -9.30 15.35
C MET A 64 4.76 -10.55 14.51
N PHE A 65 5.85 -10.72 13.75
CA PHE A 65 6.11 -11.99 13.06
C PHE A 65 6.13 -13.15 14.05
N SER A 66 6.75 -13.01 15.22
CA SER A 66 6.85 -14.11 16.18
C SER A 66 5.51 -14.49 16.86
N SER A 67 4.49 -13.63 16.80
CA SER A 67 3.24 -13.79 17.57
C SER A 67 1.99 -13.91 16.72
N ALA A 68 1.96 -13.35 15.51
CA ALA A 68 0.81 -13.43 14.61
C ALA A 68 0.74 -14.79 13.90
N CYS A 69 -0.47 -15.24 13.57
CA CYS A 69 -0.69 -16.39 12.71
C CYS A 69 -1.21 -15.96 11.33
N CYS A 70 -1.25 -16.86 10.35
CA CYS A 70 -1.67 -16.53 8.98
C CYS A 70 -3.04 -15.82 8.90
N HIS A 71 -3.97 -16.17 9.79
CA HIS A 71 -5.33 -15.63 9.85
C HIS A 71 -5.49 -14.47 10.85
N THR A 72 -4.40 -13.98 11.45
CA THR A 72 -4.45 -12.74 12.21
C THR A 72 -4.82 -11.60 11.27
N LYS A 73 -5.95 -10.93 11.53
CA LYS A 73 -6.42 -9.79 10.75
C LYS A 73 -6.03 -8.49 11.45
N PHE A 74 -5.48 -7.58 10.66
CA PHE A 74 -5.13 -6.22 11.06
C PHE A 74 -6.12 -5.25 10.44
N TYR A 75 -6.52 -4.21 11.19
CA TYR A 75 -7.32 -3.11 10.68
C TYR A 75 -6.89 -1.79 11.31
N HIS A 76 -7.00 -0.68 10.58
CA HIS A 76 -6.53 0.61 11.09
C HIS A 76 -7.61 1.38 11.85
N LYS A 77 -8.58 1.99 11.15
CA LYS A 77 -9.73 2.67 11.81
C LYS A 77 -11.06 1.99 11.53
N ASP A 78 -11.22 1.47 10.32
CA ASP A 78 -12.43 0.78 9.89
C ASP A 78 -12.21 -0.74 10.01
N PRO A 79 -12.89 -1.44 10.94
CA PRO A 79 -12.71 -2.89 11.14
C PRO A 79 -13.20 -3.74 9.94
N THR A 80 -14.00 -3.15 9.04
CA THR A 80 -14.44 -3.82 7.81
C THR A 80 -13.33 -3.84 6.74
N LYS A 81 -12.35 -2.93 6.87
CA LYS A 81 -11.20 -2.82 5.98
C LYS A 81 -9.95 -3.33 6.70
N GLY A 82 -9.74 -4.63 6.61
CA GLY A 82 -8.56 -5.26 7.19
C GLY A 82 -7.72 -6.00 6.16
N ILE A 83 -6.55 -6.42 6.61
CA ILE A 83 -5.61 -7.25 5.88
C ILE A 83 -5.20 -8.42 6.78
N PHE A 84 -5.12 -9.63 6.22
CA PHE A 84 -4.64 -10.79 6.93
C PHE A 84 -3.12 -10.86 6.89
N PHE A 85 -2.53 -11.44 7.93
CA PHE A 85 -1.07 -11.54 8.02
C PHE A 85 -0.45 -12.29 6.83
N GLN A 86 -1.11 -13.34 6.35
CA GLN A 86 -0.69 -14.10 5.17
C GLN A 86 -0.67 -13.27 3.87
N GLU A 87 -1.40 -12.15 3.81
CA GLU A 87 -1.39 -11.24 2.67
C GLU A 87 -0.21 -10.25 2.75
N VAL A 88 0.44 -10.12 3.91
CA VAL A 88 1.61 -9.28 4.15
C VAL A 88 2.91 -10.06 3.97
N VAL A 89 2.98 -11.26 4.58
CA VAL A 89 4.17 -12.12 4.54
C VAL A 89 4.48 -12.53 3.11
N GLY A 90 5.72 -12.32 2.70
CA GLY A 90 6.24 -12.62 1.37
C GLY A 90 6.09 -11.49 0.36
N TYR A 91 5.35 -10.42 0.70
CA TYR A 91 4.94 -9.37 -0.25
C TYR A 91 5.51 -7.98 0.05
N VAL A 92 5.99 -7.70 1.28
CA VAL A 92 6.49 -6.35 1.64
C VAL A 92 7.99 -6.30 1.84
N ALA A 93 8.58 -7.31 2.48
CA ALA A 93 9.99 -7.32 2.82
C ALA A 93 10.91 -7.41 1.58
N ASP A 94 12.08 -6.80 1.70
CA ASP A 94 13.18 -6.91 0.72
C ASP A 94 12.78 -6.62 -0.74
N ARG A 95 12.95 -7.63 -1.62
CA ARG A 95 12.73 -7.54 -3.07
C ARG A 95 11.35 -8.03 -3.49
N ALA A 96 10.44 -8.20 -2.54
CA ALA A 96 9.09 -8.66 -2.81
C ALA A 96 8.27 -7.62 -3.60
N TRP A 97 7.40 -8.14 -4.46
CA TRP A 97 6.41 -7.33 -5.17
C TRP A 97 5.22 -7.15 -4.24
N LEU A 98 4.78 -5.91 -4.02
CA LEU A 98 3.54 -5.69 -3.27
C LEU A 98 2.39 -6.35 -4.03
N ASN A 99 1.52 -7.06 -3.31
CA ASN A 99 0.26 -7.53 -3.88
C ASN A 99 -0.83 -6.44 -3.75
N ASP A 100 -1.98 -6.70 -4.36
CA ASP A 100 -3.13 -5.80 -4.32
C ASP A 100 -3.62 -5.54 -2.89
N ALA A 101 -3.63 -6.55 -2.02
CA ALA A 101 -4.11 -6.41 -0.64
C ALA A 101 -3.28 -5.38 0.14
N VAL A 102 -1.95 -5.52 0.10
CA VAL A 102 -1.02 -4.59 0.77
C VAL A 102 -1.18 -3.19 0.23
N LEU A 103 -1.22 -3.00 -1.10
CA LEU A 103 -1.30 -1.66 -1.66
C LEU A 103 -2.63 -0.98 -1.36
N ASN A 104 -3.76 -1.68 -1.52
CA ASN A 104 -5.08 -1.13 -1.19
C ASN A 104 -5.18 -0.80 0.29
N TYR A 105 -4.69 -1.66 1.18
CA TYR A 105 -4.69 -1.41 2.63
C TYR A 105 -3.80 -0.23 3.01
N ALA A 106 -2.62 -0.09 2.39
CA ALA A 106 -1.75 1.06 2.58
C ALA A 106 -2.45 2.36 2.18
N LEU A 107 -3.12 2.40 1.03
CA LEU A 107 -3.87 3.57 0.58
C LEU A 107 -5.05 3.90 1.50
N ASP A 108 -5.72 2.90 2.07
CA ASP A 108 -6.77 3.13 3.06
C ASP A 108 -6.19 3.82 4.31
N ILE A 109 -5.07 3.33 4.86
CA ILE A 109 -4.40 3.98 5.99
C ILE A 109 -4.02 5.44 5.66
N ILE A 110 -3.41 5.67 4.50
CA ILE A 110 -2.97 6.99 4.05
C ILE A 110 -4.16 7.96 3.99
N THR A 111 -5.32 7.49 3.54
CA THR A 111 -6.45 8.37 3.18
C THR A 111 -7.56 8.41 4.20
N THR A 112 -7.62 7.48 5.16
CA THR A 112 -8.76 7.31 6.10
C THR A 112 -9.12 8.58 6.86
N SER A 113 -8.13 9.42 7.16
CA SER A 113 -8.30 10.65 7.94
C SER A 113 -8.51 11.91 7.09
N HIS A 114 -8.57 11.78 5.76
CA HIS A 114 -8.53 12.90 4.84
C HIS A 114 -9.87 13.05 4.11
N LEU A 115 -10.59 14.14 4.44
CA LEU A 115 -11.84 14.47 3.78
C LEU A 115 -11.63 14.78 2.30
N GLY A 116 -12.63 14.43 1.48
CA GLY A 116 -12.59 14.67 0.05
C GLY A 116 -11.58 13.80 -0.70
N VAL A 117 -11.18 12.65 -0.17
CA VAL A 117 -10.32 11.70 -0.90
C VAL A 117 -11.14 10.47 -1.24
N HIS A 118 -11.19 10.13 -2.53
CA HIS A 118 -11.81 8.89 -3.00
C HIS A 118 -10.76 7.97 -3.59
N VAL A 119 -10.56 6.80 -2.98
CA VAL A 119 -9.64 5.79 -3.48
C VAL A 119 -10.44 4.68 -4.16
N LEU A 120 -10.11 4.42 -5.42
CA LEU A 120 -10.59 3.29 -6.16
C LEU A 120 -9.69 2.07 -5.91
N SER A 121 -10.27 0.88 -5.84
CA SER A 121 -9.49 -0.35 -5.67
C SER A 121 -8.63 -0.65 -6.90
N SER A 122 -7.43 -1.22 -6.70
CA SER A 122 -6.54 -1.65 -7.80
C SER A 122 -7.21 -2.60 -8.81
N PHE A 123 -8.20 -3.37 -8.37
CA PHE A 123 -8.92 -4.32 -9.22
C PHE A 123 -9.83 -3.66 -10.26
N VAL A 124 -10.24 -2.41 -10.08
CA VAL A 124 -11.22 -1.77 -10.98
C VAL A 124 -10.66 -1.50 -12.38
N ALA A 125 -9.34 -1.36 -12.50
CA ALA A 125 -8.69 -1.09 -13.78
C ALA A 125 -8.82 -2.27 -14.76
N ASP A 126 -8.88 -3.51 -14.24
CA ASP A 126 -9.05 -4.72 -15.04
C ASP A 126 -10.52 -5.11 -15.26
N GLN A 127 -11.44 -4.54 -14.50
CA GLN A 127 -12.87 -4.79 -14.65
C GLN A 127 -13.41 -4.23 -15.97
N ARG A 128 -14.45 -4.89 -16.51
CA ARG A 128 -15.13 -4.45 -17.74
C ARG A 128 -15.79 -3.09 -17.57
N THR A 129 -16.34 -2.84 -16.39
CA THR A 129 -17.03 -1.60 -16.01
C THR A 129 -16.53 -1.15 -14.65
N PHE A 130 -16.31 0.15 -14.49
CA PHE A 130 -16.02 0.72 -13.18
C PHE A 130 -17.25 0.60 -12.26
N PRO A 131 -17.04 0.60 -10.93
CA PRO A 131 -18.15 0.64 -9.98
C PRO A 131 -19.00 1.90 -10.18
N SER A 132 -20.23 1.89 -9.65
CA SER A 132 -21.05 3.10 -9.64
C SER A 132 -20.37 4.20 -8.83
N PRO A 133 -20.45 5.47 -9.27
CA PRO A 133 -19.92 6.58 -8.50
C PRO A 133 -20.57 6.71 -7.11
N PRO A 134 -19.84 7.20 -6.11
CA PRO A 134 -20.43 7.48 -4.81
C PRO A 134 -21.48 8.60 -4.92
N ARG A 135 -22.41 8.64 -3.96
CA ARG A 135 -23.45 9.70 -3.89
C ARG A 135 -22.89 11.09 -3.58
N ALA A 136 -21.68 11.15 -3.03
CA ALA A 136 -21.00 12.41 -2.76
C ALA A 136 -20.76 13.18 -4.06
N LYS A 137 -20.52 14.48 -3.95
CA LYS A 137 -20.31 15.35 -5.10
C LYS A 137 -18.87 15.22 -5.62
N LEU A 138 -18.66 15.11 -6.94
CA LEU A 138 -17.30 15.02 -7.50
C LEU A 138 -16.45 16.25 -7.11
N PHE A 139 -16.98 17.45 -7.31
CA PHE A 139 -16.26 18.69 -7.01
C PHE A 139 -16.19 19.03 -5.50
N SER A 140 -16.71 18.18 -4.62
CA SER A 140 -16.36 18.24 -3.19
C SER A 140 -15.14 17.38 -2.84
N MET A 141 -14.60 16.64 -3.80
CA MET A 141 -13.35 15.90 -3.62
C MET A 141 -12.16 16.86 -3.78
N ARG A 142 -11.08 16.54 -3.08
CA ARG A 142 -9.72 17.04 -3.29
C ARG A 142 -8.95 16.11 -4.23
N PHE A 143 -9.08 14.80 -4.02
CA PHE A 143 -8.38 13.79 -4.82
C PHE A 143 -9.26 12.59 -5.15
N VAL A 144 -9.13 12.07 -6.38
CA VAL A 144 -9.53 10.71 -6.74
C VAL A 144 -8.27 9.93 -7.09
N ILE A 145 -8.04 8.80 -6.42
CA ILE A 145 -6.81 8.02 -6.53
C ILE A 145 -7.12 6.65 -7.11
N LEU A 146 -6.38 6.26 -8.16
CA LEU A 146 -6.47 4.95 -8.78
C LEU A 146 -5.07 4.32 -8.87
N PRO A 147 -4.70 3.38 -7.97
CA PRO A 147 -3.59 2.48 -8.21
C PRO A 147 -3.94 1.50 -9.33
N ILE A 148 -2.97 1.14 -10.16
CA ILE A 148 -3.16 0.23 -11.30
C ILE A 148 -2.07 -0.85 -11.26
N ASN A 149 -2.50 -2.11 -11.23
CA ASN A 149 -1.62 -3.27 -11.36
C ASN A 149 -1.60 -3.75 -12.82
N ILE A 150 -0.66 -3.26 -13.62
CA ILE A 150 -0.61 -3.62 -15.03
C ILE A 150 -0.08 -5.06 -15.17
N GLU A 151 -0.91 -5.95 -15.73
CA GLU A 151 -0.59 -7.36 -15.98
C GLU A 151 -0.09 -8.09 -14.73
N SER A 152 -0.62 -7.72 -13.55
CA SER A 152 -0.22 -8.30 -12.27
C SER A 152 1.30 -8.22 -12.00
N SER A 153 1.99 -7.24 -12.61
CA SER A 153 3.45 -7.18 -12.58
C SER A 153 4.04 -5.80 -12.33
N HIS A 154 3.29 -4.74 -12.67
CA HIS A 154 3.82 -3.39 -12.54
C HIS A 154 2.79 -2.42 -11.98
N TRP A 155 3.15 -1.81 -10.86
CA TRP A 155 2.33 -0.82 -10.20
C TRP A 155 2.55 0.58 -10.77
N THR A 156 1.44 1.22 -11.12
CA THR A 156 1.38 2.63 -11.54
C THR A 156 0.26 3.34 -10.79
N LEU A 157 0.23 4.68 -10.88
CA LEU A 157 -0.72 5.50 -10.14
C LEU A 157 -1.31 6.59 -11.04
N ILE A 158 -2.62 6.77 -10.94
CA ILE A 158 -3.30 7.97 -11.43
C ILE A 158 -3.89 8.70 -10.23
N VAL A 159 -3.51 9.97 -10.07
CA VAL A 159 -4.09 10.88 -9.07
C VAL A 159 -4.81 12.01 -9.80
N VAL A 160 -6.10 12.14 -9.57
CA VAL A 160 -6.92 13.21 -10.10
C VAL A 160 -7.07 14.27 -9.02
N ALA A 161 -6.44 15.43 -9.19
CA ALA A 161 -6.59 16.59 -8.35
C ALA A 161 -7.82 17.40 -8.80
N VAL A 162 -8.72 17.65 -7.86
CA VAL A 162 -9.95 18.39 -8.08
C VAL A 162 -9.84 19.75 -7.38
N HIS A 163 -9.96 20.83 -8.15
CA HIS A 163 -9.72 22.19 -7.66
C HIS A 163 -11.03 22.96 -7.41
N ARG A 164 -10.95 24.03 -6.59
CA ARG A 164 -12.11 24.79 -6.10
C ARG A 164 -12.99 25.43 -7.18
N HIS A 165 -12.50 25.59 -8.41
CA HIS A 165 -13.22 26.21 -9.52
C HIS A 165 -13.72 25.21 -10.57
N GLY A 166 -13.86 23.93 -10.19
CA GLY A 166 -14.33 22.88 -11.09
C GLY A 166 -13.29 22.41 -12.10
N THR A 167 -12.04 22.88 -11.99
CA THR A 167 -10.94 22.38 -12.84
C THR A 167 -10.38 21.08 -12.28
N ILE A 168 -9.88 20.24 -13.18
CA ILE A 168 -9.32 18.93 -12.87
C ILE A 168 -7.92 18.84 -13.47
N THR A 169 -6.96 18.36 -12.69
CA THR A 169 -5.61 17.99 -13.17
C THR A 169 -5.37 16.52 -12.87
N VAL A 170 -4.79 15.80 -13.83
CA VAL A 170 -4.48 14.37 -13.69
C VAL A 170 -2.99 14.20 -13.62
N HIS A 171 -2.49 13.63 -12.53
CA HIS A 171 -1.10 13.26 -12.37
C HIS A 171 -0.94 11.76 -12.63
N MET A 172 -0.16 11.41 -13.65
CA MET A 172 0.17 10.03 -13.98
C MET A 172 1.60 9.71 -13.53
N TYR A 173 1.76 8.62 -12.80
CA TYR A 173 3.04 8.22 -12.26
C TYR A 173 3.35 6.75 -12.57
N ASP A 174 4.49 6.56 -13.23
CA ASP A 174 5.11 5.27 -13.50
C ASP A 174 6.53 5.27 -12.92
N PRO A 175 6.79 4.52 -11.82
CA PRO A 175 8.12 4.45 -11.21
C PRO A 175 9.23 3.95 -12.14
N LEU A 176 8.90 3.23 -13.22
CA LEU A 176 9.86 2.76 -14.22
C LEU A 176 9.99 3.71 -15.43
N CYS A 177 9.08 4.68 -15.57
CA CYS A 177 9.04 5.64 -16.67
C CYS A 177 9.12 5.02 -18.08
N THR A 178 8.48 3.87 -18.29
CA THR A 178 8.51 3.18 -19.59
C THR A 178 7.42 3.66 -20.53
N THR A 179 7.71 3.75 -21.82
CA THR A 179 6.72 4.18 -22.83
C THR A 179 5.56 3.19 -22.98
N GLY A 180 5.81 1.89 -22.76
CA GLY A 180 4.78 0.84 -22.86
C GLY A 180 3.71 0.96 -21.79
N TYR A 181 4.10 1.14 -20.51
CA TYR A 181 3.15 1.31 -19.42
C TYR A 181 2.40 2.65 -19.52
N ARG A 182 3.04 3.72 -20.00
CA ARG A 182 2.37 5.00 -20.24
C ARG A 182 1.17 4.89 -21.17
N LYS A 183 1.35 4.25 -22.33
CA LYS A 183 0.24 4.02 -23.29
C LYS A 183 -0.92 3.25 -22.67
N ARG A 184 -0.63 2.31 -21.77
CA ARG A 184 -1.67 1.55 -21.06
C ARG A 184 -2.40 2.41 -20.04
N MET A 185 -1.69 3.23 -19.28
CA MET A 185 -2.30 4.18 -18.35
C MET A 185 -3.18 5.20 -19.08
N GLU A 186 -2.73 5.76 -20.20
CA GLU A 186 -3.52 6.68 -21.03
C GLU A 186 -4.80 6.03 -21.56
N LYS A 187 -4.71 4.75 -21.93
CA LYS A 187 -5.89 3.97 -22.33
C LYS A 187 -6.85 3.77 -21.17
N ILE A 188 -6.37 3.43 -19.97
CA ILE A 188 -7.21 3.28 -18.78
C ILE A 188 -7.88 4.61 -18.40
N TRP A 189 -7.12 5.72 -18.46
CA TRP A 189 -7.65 7.06 -18.28
C TRP A 189 -8.78 7.37 -19.26
N THR A 190 -8.50 7.31 -20.55
CA THR A 190 -9.42 7.75 -21.60
C THR A 190 -10.65 6.85 -21.71
N ALA A 191 -10.47 5.53 -21.62
CA ALA A 191 -11.55 4.58 -21.84
C ALA A 191 -12.35 4.25 -20.58
N LYS A 192 -11.83 4.54 -19.37
CA LYS A 192 -12.48 4.12 -18.12
C LYS A 192 -12.61 5.23 -17.09
N LEU A 193 -11.50 5.77 -16.58
CA LEU A 193 -11.54 6.71 -15.45
C LEU A 193 -12.20 8.05 -15.84
N LEU A 194 -11.88 8.62 -17.01
CA LEU A 194 -12.52 9.86 -17.48
C LEU A 194 -14.04 9.71 -17.67
N PRO A 195 -14.55 8.67 -18.37
CA PRO A 195 -15.99 8.39 -18.42
C PRO A 195 -16.64 8.22 -17.04
N TYR A 196 -15.96 7.55 -16.11
CA TYR A 196 -16.44 7.38 -14.73
C TYR A 196 -16.59 8.74 -14.01
N LEU A 197 -15.63 9.64 -14.13
CA LEU A 197 -15.70 10.98 -13.52
C LEU A 197 -16.82 11.84 -14.15
N ARG A 198 -17.00 11.76 -15.48
CA ARG A 198 -18.12 12.43 -16.16
C ARG A 198 -19.46 11.91 -15.68
N ALA A 199 -19.62 10.59 -15.59
CA ALA A 199 -20.82 9.96 -15.07
C ALA A 199 -21.10 10.35 -13.61
N TRP A 200 -20.05 10.44 -12.78
CA TRP A 200 -20.16 10.89 -11.40
C TRP A 200 -20.71 12.33 -11.32
N HIS A 201 -20.14 13.26 -12.08
CA HIS A 201 -20.61 14.64 -12.13
C HIS A 201 -22.06 14.73 -12.63
N SER A 202 -22.40 14.10 -13.77
CA SER A 202 -23.76 14.12 -14.32
C SER A 202 -24.80 13.46 -13.42
N GLN A 203 -24.44 12.39 -12.70
CA GLN A 203 -25.34 11.73 -11.75
C GLN A 203 -25.73 12.69 -10.63
N TRP A 204 -24.79 13.47 -10.10
CA TRP A 204 -25.07 14.43 -9.05
C TRP A 204 -25.92 15.61 -9.57
N GLU A 205 -25.60 16.16 -10.75
CA GLU A 205 -26.38 17.24 -11.36
C GLU A 205 -27.85 16.84 -11.58
N SER A 206 -28.10 15.61 -12.04
CA SER A 206 -29.47 15.12 -12.26
C SER A 206 -30.33 15.05 -10.99
N GLN A 207 -29.69 15.02 -9.81
CA GLN A 207 -30.33 14.87 -8.51
C GLN A 207 -30.59 16.21 -7.80
N VAL A 208 -30.02 17.32 -8.28
CA VAL A 208 -30.00 18.60 -7.57
C VAL A 208 -30.72 19.68 -8.39
N ALA A 209 -31.71 20.34 -7.78
CA ALA A 209 -32.56 21.33 -8.47
C ALA A 209 -31.86 22.67 -8.80
N ARG A 210 -30.62 22.91 -8.35
CA ARG A 210 -29.85 24.14 -8.60
C ARG A 210 -28.68 23.89 -9.54
N GLN A 211 -28.68 24.55 -10.70
CA GLN A 211 -27.58 24.59 -11.67
C GLN A 211 -26.51 25.64 -11.29
N GLU A 212 -26.05 25.66 -10.03
CA GLU A 212 -25.07 26.66 -9.58
C GLU A 212 -23.61 26.22 -9.83
N GLU A 213 -23.38 25.19 -10.64
CA GLU A 213 -22.07 24.55 -10.74
C GLU A 213 -21.32 24.74 -12.06
N HIS A 214 -19.99 24.71 -11.96
CA HIS A 214 -19.10 24.65 -13.11
C HIS A 214 -19.36 23.34 -13.89
N PRO A 215 -19.46 23.42 -15.23
CA PRO A 215 -19.58 22.22 -16.05
C PRO A 215 -18.33 21.35 -15.89
N PHE A 216 -18.47 20.03 -16.15
CA PHE A 216 -17.30 19.18 -16.29
C PHE A 216 -16.37 19.77 -17.35
N PRO A 217 -15.07 19.94 -17.07
CA PRO A 217 -14.16 20.60 -18.00
C PRO A 217 -14.07 19.82 -19.32
N ALA A 218 -14.17 20.53 -20.45
CA ALA A 218 -14.14 19.92 -21.77
C ALA A 218 -12.82 19.15 -21.99
N ASP A 219 -11.72 19.81 -21.60
CA ASP A 219 -10.36 19.29 -21.63
C ASP A 219 -9.81 19.14 -20.21
N VAL A 220 -9.03 18.09 -19.97
CA VAL A 220 -8.42 17.80 -18.67
C VAL A 220 -6.91 17.79 -18.83
N ASP A 221 -6.22 18.60 -18.03
CA ASP A 221 -4.76 18.66 -18.05
C ASP A 221 -4.17 17.38 -17.47
N ILE A 222 -3.23 16.77 -18.20
CA ILE A 222 -2.50 15.57 -17.78
C ILE A 222 -1.03 15.93 -17.58
N GLU A 223 -0.55 15.71 -16.37
CA GLU A 223 0.84 15.85 -15.97
C GLU A 223 1.47 14.48 -15.75
N TRP A 224 2.60 14.22 -16.42
CA TRP A 224 3.42 13.03 -16.18
C TRP A 224 4.48 13.31 -15.12
N LEU A 225 4.37 12.60 -14.00
CA LEU A 225 5.37 12.63 -12.94
C LEU A 225 6.54 11.72 -13.34
N MET A 226 7.64 12.34 -13.77
CA MET A 226 8.84 11.65 -14.27
C MET A 226 9.76 11.17 -13.14
N SER A 227 9.59 11.70 -11.93
CA SER A 227 10.43 11.44 -10.78
C SER A 227 9.59 11.26 -9.51
N PRO A 228 10.13 10.56 -8.50
CA PRO A 228 11.38 9.79 -8.55
C PRO A 228 11.20 8.46 -9.28
N MET A 229 12.27 7.97 -9.90
CA MET A 229 12.28 6.62 -10.46
C MET A 229 12.65 5.59 -9.39
N GLN A 230 12.16 4.37 -9.54
CA GLN A 230 12.57 3.27 -8.67
C GLN A 230 14.01 2.82 -8.97
N PRO A 231 14.79 2.39 -7.96
CA PRO A 231 16.19 1.98 -8.14
C PRO A 231 16.38 0.53 -8.62
N ASP A 232 15.28 -0.21 -8.84
CA ASP A 232 15.31 -1.65 -9.11
C ASP A 232 14.08 -2.11 -9.91
N GLY A 233 13.84 -3.42 -10.02
CA GLY A 233 12.76 -4.00 -10.82
C GLY A 233 11.54 -4.46 -10.00
N TYR A 234 11.45 -4.12 -8.71
CA TYR A 234 10.45 -4.73 -7.80
C TYR A 234 9.84 -3.75 -6.80
N SER A 235 10.25 -2.48 -6.82
CA SER A 235 9.80 -1.47 -5.86
C SER A 235 8.60 -0.63 -6.31
N CYS A 236 7.98 -0.96 -7.45
CA CYS A 236 6.93 -0.13 -8.04
C CYS A 236 5.75 0.07 -7.09
N GLY A 237 5.34 -0.98 -6.37
CA GLY A 237 4.23 -0.90 -5.43
C GLY A 237 4.49 0.06 -4.26
N VAL A 238 5.67 -0.02 -3.62
CA VAL A 238 6.00 0.88 -2.50
C VAL A 238 6.19 2.31 -3.00
N MET A 239 6.72 2.49 -4.21
CA MET A 239 6.85 3.80 -4.84
C MET A 239 5.49 4.43 -5.17
N VAL A 240 4.50 3.64 -5.59
CA VAL A 240 3.13 4.10 -5.80
C VAL A 240 2.47 4.50 -4.47
N ALA A 241 2.61 3.69 -3.42
CA ALA A 241 2.08 4.02 -2.09
C ALA A 241 2.68 5.33 -1.55
N ALA A 242 4.00 5.50 -1.68
CA ALA A 242 4.69 6.70 -1.23
C ALA A 242 4.40 7.94 -2.10
N MET A 243 4.13 7.76 -3.40
CA MET A 243 3.64 8.87 -4.24
C MET A 243 2.25 9.32 -3.78
N ALA A 244 1.33 8.38 -3.54
CA ALA A 244 0.01 8.71 -3.02
C ALA A 244 0.11 9.41 -1.66
N TYR A 245 0.97 8.93 -0.76
CA TYR A 245 1.25 9.60 0.52
C TYR A 245 1.67 11.06 0.33
N SER A 246 2.56 11.35 -0.62
CA SER A 246 3.04 12.72 -0.87
C SER A 246 1.94 13.68 -1.35
N PHE A 247 0.98 13.22 -2.14
CA PHE A 247 -0.19 14.02 -2.54
C PHE A 247 -1.09 14.34 -1.34
N ILE A 248 -1.21 13.38 -0.43
CA ILE A 248 -2.12 13.50 0.71
C ILE A 248 -1.53 14.39 1.80
N TYR A 249 -0.25 14.21 2.13
CA TYR A 249 0.44 14.85 3.26
C TYR A 249 1.44 15.96 2.88
N GLY A 250 2.08 15.87 1.70
CA GLY A 250 3.29 16.65 1.37
C GLY A 250 3.14 17.75 0.31
N GLY A 251 1.94 17.97 -0.26
CA GLY A 251 1.70 19.13 -1.12
C GLY A 251 2.11 18.99 -2.60
N ARG A 252 2.22 17.76 -3.12
CA ARG A 252 2.46 17.30 -4.52
C ARG A 252 3.90 16.83 -4.80
N GLY A 253 4.11 15.51 -4.70
CA GLY A 253 5.34 14.84 -5.15
C GLY A 253 6.35 14.57 -4.05
N TYR A 254 7.31 13.69 -4.34
CA TYR A 254 8.41 13.41 -3.40
C TYR A 254 9.30 14.64 -3.26
N THR A 255 9.75 14.91 -2.04
CA THR A 255 10.79 15.91 -1.76
C THR A 255 12.20 15.45 -2.15
N VAL A 256 12.35 14.23 -2.69
CA VAL A 256 13.64 13.62 -3.05
C VAL A 256 13.65 13.25 -4.53
N ASP A 257 14.61 13.80 -5.28
CA ASP A 257 14.76 13.55 -6.72
C ASP A 257 15.28 12.14 -7.05
N ALA A 258 16.05 11.53 -6.14
CA ALA A 258 16.66 10.21 -6.33
C ALA A 258 16.35 9.25 -5.17
N VAL A 259 15.66 8.16 -5.47
CA VAL A 259 15.35 7.10 -4.51
C VAL A 259 16.37 5.97 -4.64
N THR A 260 17.16 5.72 -3.59
CA THR A 260 18.14 4.62 -3.54
C THR A 260 17.51 3.34 -3.00
N ARG A 261 18.20 2.19 -3.15
CA ARG A 261 17.76 0.91 -2.57
C ARG A 261 17.59 0.99 -1.05
N ASP A 262 18.45 1.72 -0.36
CA ASP A 262 18.34 1.89 1.09
C ASP A 262 17.16 2.78 1.49
N VAL A 263 16.82 3.79 0.68
CA VAL A 263 15.58 4.56 0.87
C VAL A 263 14.36 3.64 0.73
N VAL A 264 14.33 2.76 -0.28
CA VAL A 264 13.28 1.75 -0.44
C VAL A 264 13.20 0.81 0.77
N LYS A 265 14.34 0.36 1.32
CA LYS A 265 14.34 -0.48 2.53
C LYS A 265 13.64 0.22 3.70
N VAL A 266 13.93 1.50 3.91
CA VAL A 266 13.27 2.32 4.94
C VAL A 266 11.77 2.45 4.68
N MET A 267 11.37 2.72 3.43
CA MET A 267 9.95 2.79 3.06
C MET A 267 9.22 1.47 3.36
N ARG A 268 9.81 0.34 2.99
CA ARG A 268 9.23 -1.00 3.22
C ARG A 268 9.14 -1.34 4.70
N LEU A 269 10.16 -1.02 5.50
CA LEU A 269 10.12 -1.25 6.94
C LEU A 269 9.02 -0.43 7.60
N ARG A 270 8.89 0.85 7.24
CA ARG A 270 7.82 1.70 7.78
C ARG A 270 6.44 1.24 7.34
N LEU A 271 6.29 0.80 6.09
CA LEU A 271 5.05 0.21 5.61
C LEU A 271 4.67 -1.04 6.42
N LEU A 272 5.62 -1.97 6.61
CA LEU A 272 5.42 -3.14 7.46
C LEU A 272 5.00 -2.76 8.87
N TRP A 273 5.70 -1.81 9.48
CA TRP A 273 5.40 -1.35 10.83
C TRP A 273 4.01 -0.73 10.92
N VAL A 274 3.63 0.13 9.99
CA VAL A 274 2.29 0.75 9.98
C VAL A 274 1.18 -0.30 9.81
N ILE A 275 1.41 -1.33 9.01
CA ILE A 275 0.47 -2.43 8.83
C ILE A 275 0.35 -3.31 10.08
N LEU A 276 1.47 -3.71 10.68
CA LEU A 276 1.48 -4.74 11.72
C LEU A 276 1.45 -4.19 13.14
N CYS A 277 2.10 -3.07 13.37
CA CYS A 277 2.27 -2.45 14.68
C CYS A 277 1.41 -1.17 14.83
N GLY A 278 1.18 -0.45 13.72
CA GLY A 278 0.32 0.75 13.68
C GLY A 278 -1.17 0.45 13.46
N SER A 279 -1.56 -0.83 13.38
CA SER A 279 -2.94 -1.28 13.21
C SER A 279 -3.42 -2.05 14.44
N HIS A 280 -4.74 -2.12 14.62
CA HIS A 280 -5.36 -2.98 15.61
C HIS A 280 -5.40 -4.42 15.12
N VAL A 281 -5.27 -5.37 16.05
CA VAL A 281 -5.43 -6.79 15.80
C VAL A 281 -6.87 -7.18 16.11
N GLU A 282 -7.56 -7.78 15.15
CA GLU A 282 -8.89 -8.35 15.39
C GLU A 282 -8.79 -9.49 16.42
N PRO A 283 -9.56 -9.44 17.51
CA PRO A 283 -9.55 -10.52 18.48
C PRO A 283 -9.96 -11.83 17.82
N ILE A 284 -9.10 -12.85 17.94
CA ILE A 284 -9.42 -14.20 17.49
C ILE A 284 -10.49 -14.76 18.42
N GLU A 285 -11.58 -15.30 17.87
CA GLU A 285 -12.59 -16.00 18.66
C GLU A 285 -11.96 -17.06 19.56
N GLU A 286 -12.43 -17.17 20.80
CA GLU A 286 -11.86 -18.07 21.81
C GLU A 286 -11.86 -19.54 21.33
N SER A 287 -12.89 -19.94 20.60
CA SER A 287 -13.01 -21.26 19.95
C SER A 287 -11.83 -21.55 19.01
N LEU A 288 -11.46 -20.60 18.16
CA LEU A 288 -10.35 -20.69 17.23
C LEU A 288 -9.00 -20.67 17.95
N GLN A 289 -8.88 -19.94 19.06
CA GLN A 289 -7.67 -19.96 19.89
C GLN A 289 -7.45 -21.34 20.53
N ILE A 290 -8.53 -21.95 21.05
CA ILE A 290 -8.49 -23.30 21.62
C ILE A 290 -8.07 -24.31 20.55
N GLU A 291 -8.66 -24.20 19.36
CA GLU A 291 -8.36 -25.09 18.24
C GLU A 291 -6.92 -24.93 17.74
N ALA A 292 -6.43 -23.70 17.60
CA ALA A 292 -5.04 -23.42 17.24
C ALA A 292 -4.05 -24.00 18.26
N LYS A 293 -4.34 -23.86 19.58
CA LYS A 293 -3.53 -24.49 20.63
C LYS A 293 -3.56 -26.01 20.55
N ARG A 294 -4.71 -26.61 20.23
CA ARG A 294 -4.86 -28.07 20.05
C ARG A 294 -4.03 -28.57 18.86
N ILE A 295 -4.15 -27.92 17.71
CA ILE A 295 -3.37 -28.24 16.50
C ILE A 295 -1.87 -28.06 16.77
N GLY A 296 -1.45 -26.96 17.41
CA GLY A 296 -0.06 -26.71 17.78
C GLY A 296 0.53 -27.83 18.64
N LYS A 297 -0.22 -28.31 19.65
CA LYS A 297 0.19 -29.49 20.46
C LYS A 297 0.34 -30.75 19.61
N GLN A 298 -0.55 -30.99 18.66
CA GLN A 298 -0.48 -32.16 17.77
C GLN A 298 0.73 -32.10 16.84
N ILE A 299 1.01 -30.94 16.25
CA ILE A 299 2.19 -30.72 15.40
C ILE A 299 3.47 -30.92 16.22
N THR A 300 3.58 -30.30 17.39
CA THR A 300 4.75 -30.47 18.27
C THR A 300 4.91 -31.93 18.72
N ALA A 301 3.82 -32.65 18.98
CA ALA A 301 3.91 -34.08 19.31
C ALA A 301 4.35 -34.94 18.12
N ALA A 302 3.90 -34.61 16.90
CA ALA A 302 4.22 -35.34 15.67
C ALA A 302 5.65 -35.06 15.17
N PHE A 303 6.13 -33.83 15.28
CA PHE A 303 7.38 -33.37 14.67
C PHE A 303 8.47 -32.95 15.67
N GLY A 304 8.10 -32.61 16.91
CA GLY A 304 9.03 -32.13 17.95
C GLY A 304 9.94 -33.21 18.55
N LYS A 305 9.74 -34.49 18.22
CA LYS A 305 10.63 -35.59 18.66
C LYS A 305 11.84 -35.82 17.74
N GLY A 306 11.93 -35.12 16.60
CA GLY A 306 13.01 -35.30 15.61
C GLY A 306 14.19 -34.32 15.71
N SER A 307 14.11 -33.24 16.50
CA SER A 307 15.11 -32.15 16.50
C SER A 307 16.30 -32.34 17.46
N LYS A 308 16.57 -33.57 17.93
CA LYS A 308 17.86 -33.90 18.56
C LYS A 308 18.84 -34.40 17.49
N LYS A 309 19.47 -33.45 16.79
CA LYS A 309 20.74 -33.50 16.03
C LYS A 309 20.57 -32.76 14.72
N ILE A 310 20.97 -31.48 14.65
CA ILE A 310 21.98 -30.94 13.71
C ILE A 310 22.43 -29.58 14.27
N TRP A 311 23.33 -29.57 15.24
CA TRP A 311 24.28 -28.48 15.51
C TRP A 311 25.41 -29.11 16.33
N ASN A 312 26.43 -29.59 15.63
CA ASN A 312 27.80 -29.67 16.13
C ASN A 312 28.59 -28.61 15.38
#